data_AF-A0A511D367-F1
#
_entry.id   AF-A0A511D367-F1
#
_cell.length_a   1.000
_cell.length_b   1.000
_cell.length_c   1.000
_cell.angle_alpha   90.00
_cell.angle_beta   90.00
_cell.angle_gamma   90.00
#
_symmetry.space_group_name_H-M   'P 1'
#
loop_
_entity.id
_entity.type
_entity.pdbx_description
1 polymer ?
#
loop_
_entity_poly.entity_id
_entity_poly.type
_entity_poly.pdbx_seq_one_letter_code
_entity_poly.pdbx_strand_id
1 'polypeptide(L)'
;MRTRHWFAERDPRSGTPVEVSINSGRDPSIPAVAKQLTDYLGHLDQDVFVCRSHDVAGRDDILSPPFDDSFWNGPPLHGVVLRGELAEWSCDAVGWLAEVVADSVAQLGVRSPLLLTVARAFSTG
;
A
#
# COMPACT_ATOMS: atom_id res chain seq x y z
N MET A 1 4.57 1.93 -16.41
CA MET A 1 3.40 2.80 -16.14
C MET A 1 3.62 4.18 -16.75
N ARG A 2 2.63 4.81 -17.41
CA ARG A 2 2.86 6.05 -18.20
C ARG A 2 3.12 7.31 -17.38
N THR A 3 2.79 7.31 -16.09
CA THR A 3 2.81 8.48 -15.21
C THR A 3 4.06 8.60 -14.33
N ARG A 4 4.97 7.62 -14.35
CA ARG A 4 6.22 7.65 -13.54
C ARG A 4 7.05 8.93 -13.74
N HIS A 5 7.04 9.47 -14.97
CA HIS A 5 7.81 10.66 -15.33
C HIS A 5 7.33 11.93 -14.64
N TRP A 6 6.12 11.93 -14.06
CA TRP A 6 5.64 13.05 -13.24
C TRP A 6 6.46 13.25 -11.97
N PHE A 7 7.17 12.21 -11.51
CA PHE A 7 7.99 12.24 -10.29
C PHE A 7 9.50 12.24 -10.57
N ALA A 8 9.92 12.22 -11.84
CA ALA A 8 11.30 11.95 -12.26
C ALA A 8 12.28 13.13 -12.11
N GLU A 9 11.81 14.35 -11.84
CA GLU A 9 12.69 15.51 -11.62
C GLU A 9 13.32 15.54 -10.21
N ARG A 10 13.05 14.55 -9.36
CA ARG A 10 13.52 14.52 -7.97
C ARG A 10 14.83 13.77 -7.78
N ASP A 11 15.53 14.15 -6.70
CA ASP A 11 16.68 13.42 -6.18
C ASP A 11 16.23 12.01 -5.76
N PRO A 12 16.76 10.93 -6.36
CA PRO A 12 16.45 9.55 -5.96
C PRO A 12 16.74 9.25 -4.48
N ARG A 13 17.52 10.11 -3.80
CA ARG A 13 17.81 10.01 -2.36
C ARG A 13 16.78 10.68 -1.46
N SER A 14 15.79 11.39 -2.00
CA SER A 14 14.75 12.08 -1.22
C SER A 14 13.53 11.21 -0.90
N GLY A 15 13.62 9.89 -1.08
CA GLY A 15 12.53 8.97 -0.81
C GLY A 15 11.98 9.15 0.61
N THR A 16 10.66 9.31 0.72
CA THR A 16 9.98 9.40 2.01
C THR A 16 9.64 8.01 2.51
N PRO A 17 10.15 7.58 3.67
CA PRO A 17 9.76 6.32 4.28
C PRO A 17 8.25 6.30 4.58
N VAL A 18 7.57 5.24 4.16
CA VAL A 18 6.12 5.07 4.37
C VAL A 18 5.79 3.65 4.80
N GLU A 19 4.72 3.55 5.58
CA GLU A 19 3.99 2.30 5.81
C GLU A 19 2.65 2.36 5.06
N VAL A 20 2.34 1.29 4.35
CA VAL A 20 1.14 1.16 3.52
C VAL A 20 0.34 -0.02 4.04
N SER A 21 -0.75 0.25 4.73
CA SER A 21 -1.69 -0.78 5.18
C SER A 21 -2.77 -1.00 4.12
N ILE A 22 -2.95 -2.24 3.70
CA ILE A 22 -3.97 -2.68 2.76
C ILE A 22 -4.84 -3.69 3.49
N ASN A 23 -6.15 -3.46 3.59
CA ASN A 23 -7.04 -4.32 4.35
C ASN A 23 -8.34 -4.61 3.58
N SER A 24 -8.72 -5.88 3.50
CA SER A 24 -9.97 -6.34 2.87
C SER A 24 -11.09 -6.58 3.88
N GLY A 25 -10.91 -6.15 5.12
CA GLY A 25 -11.89 -6.21 6.18
C GLY A 25 -12.13 -7.64 6.63
N ARG A 26 -13.36 -8.14 6.45
CA ARG A 26 -13.76 -9.53 6.73
C ARG A 26 -13.38 -10.54 5.65
N ASP A 27 -12.94 -10.09 4.48
CA ASP A 27 -12.53 -10.98 3.39
C ASP A 27 -11.03 -11.36 3.55
N PRO A 28 -10.64 -12.64 3.58
CA PRO A 28 -9.25 -13.08 3.80
C PRO A 28 -8.35 -13.00 2.54
N SER A 29 -8.81 -12.41 1.45
CA SER A 29 -8.10 -12.39 0.16
C SER A 29 -6.76 -11.65 0.18
N ILE A 30 -6.63 -10.52 0.88
CA ILE A 30 -5.37 -9.75 0.90
C ILE A 30 -4.21 -10.53 1.52
N PRO A 31 -4.34 -11.14 2.72
CA PRO A 31 -3.31 -12.01 3.25
C PRO A 31 -2.93 -13.17 2.31
N ALA A 32 -3.90 -13.72 1.57
CA ALA A 32 -3.65 -14.85 0.65
C ALA A 32 -2.77 -14.47 -0.54
N VAL A 33 -2.82 -13.22 -0.99
CA VAL A 33 -2.03 -12.71 -2.13
C VAL A 33 -0.83 -11.86 -1.71
N ALA A 34 -0.58 -11.67 -0.41
CA ALA A 34 0.42 -10.75 0.14
C ALA A 34 1.79 -10.87 -0.54
N LYS A 35 2.33 -12.09 -0.59
CA LYS A 35 3.62 -12.37 -1.22
C LYS A 35 3.61 -12.04 -2.72
N GLN A 36 2.56 -12.48 -3.43
CA GLN A 36 2.43 -12.24 -4.87
C GLN A 36 2.31 -10.74 -5.17
N LEU A 37 1.63 -9.99 -4.31
CA LEU A 37 1.52 -8.54 -4.42
C LEU A 37 2.88 -7.87 -4.25
N THR A 38 3.65 -8.22 -3.22
CA THR A 38 5.00 -7.68 -3.03
C THR A 38 5.93 -8.03 -4.19
N ASP A 39 5.90 -9.28 -4.65
CA ASP A 39 6.66 -9.72 -5.82
C ASP A 39 6.24 -8.89 -7.05
N TYR A 40 4.94 -8.73 -7.31
CA TYR A 40 4.44 -7.96 -8.43
C TYR A 40 4.91 -6.50 -8.38
N LEU A 41 4.74 -5.82 -7.25
CA LEU A 41 5.19 -4.44 -7.04
C LEU A 41 6.71 -4.28 -7.23
N GLY A 42 7.50 -5.27 -6.82
CA GLY A 42 8.95 -5.27 -7.01
C GLY A 42 9.41 -5.47 -8.46
N HIS A 43 8.57 -6.05 -9.33
CA HIS A 43 8.86 -6.25 -10.75
C HIS A 43 8.28 -5.16 -11.66
N LEU A 44 7.46 -4.25 -11.11
CA LEU A 44 6.94 -3.13 -11.89
C LEU A 44 8.08 -2.16 -12.24
N ASP A 45 8.16 -1.79 -13.52
CA ASP A 45 9.07 -0.75 -14.01
C ASP A 45 8.54 0.64 -13.63
N GLN A 46 8.75 0.99 -12.36
CA GLN A 46 8.36 2.23 -11.69
C GLN A 46 9.33 2.55 -10.55
N ASP A 47 9.53 3.83 -10.29
CA ASP A 47 10.43 4.39 -9.26
C ASP A 47 9.68 5.25 -8.23
N VAL A 48 8.34 5.23 -8.26
CA VAL A 48 7.49 6.05 -7.39
C VAL A 48 7.34 5.44 -6.00
N PHE A 49 7.24 4.11 -5.89
CA PHE A 49 7.18 3.40 -4.61
C PHE A 49 8.10 2.18 -4.61
N VAL A 50 9.12 2.18 -3.75
CA VAL A 50 10.02 1.03 -3.59
C VAL A 50 9.62 0.25 -2.35
N CYS A 51 8.97 -0.90 -2.56
CA CYS A 51 8.65 -1.82 -1.47
C CYS A 51 9.94 -2.49 -0.97
N ARG A 52 10.19 -2.42 0.34
CA ARG A 52 11.37 -3.01 1.01
C ARG A 52 11.02 -4.30 1.74
N SER A 53 9.87 -4.33 2.40
CA SER A 53 9.38 -5.50 3.12
C SER A 53 7.86 -5.47 3.25
N HIS A 54 7.28 -6.60 3.65
CA HIS A 54 5.87 -6.72 3.96
C HIS A 54 5.68 -7.63 5.17
N ASP A 55 4.63 -7.39 5.93
CA ASP A 55 4.14 -8.28 6.97
C ASP A 55 2.63 -8.45 6.84
N VAL A 56 2.12 -9.65 7.12
CA VAL A 56 0.68 -9.83 7.34
C VAL A 56 0.34 -9.14 8.65
N ALA A 57 -0.62 -8.21 8.61
CA ALA A 57 -0.93 -7.39 9.76
C ALA A 57 -1.55 -8.25 10.88
N GLY A 58 -0.94 -8.21 12.07
CA GLY A 58 -1.57 -8.72 13.28
C GLY A 58 -2.77 -7.87 13.66
N ARG A 59 -3.70 -8.42 14.44
CA ARG A 59 -4.92 -7.69 14.85
C ARG A 59 -4.61 -6.38 15.60
N ASP A 60 -3.45 -6.32 16.27
CA ASP A 60 -3.00 -5.17 17.05
C ASP A 60 -2.20 -4.14 16.21
N ASP A 61 -1.74 -4.51 15.02
CA ASP A 61 -0.94 -3.65 14.12
C ASP A 61 -1.80 -2.78 13.19
N ILE A 62 -3.12 -2.98 13.25
CA ILE A 62 -4.06 -2.41 12.31
C ILE A 62 -4.61 -1.10 12.88
N LEU A 63 -4.23 0.01 12.25
CA LEU A 63 -4.81 1.32 12.54
C LEU A 63 -6.32 1.28 12.28
N SER A 64 -7.10 1.63 13.30
CA SER A 64 -8.54 1.76 13.16
C SER A 64 -8.84 2.94 12.21
N PRO A 65 -9.65 2.72 11.15
CA PRO A 65 -10.02 3.81 10.26
C PRO A 65 -10.78 4.91 11.03
N PRO A 66 -10.66 6.19 10.61
CA PRO A 66 -11.37 7.30 11.25
C PRO A 66 -12.86 7.35 10.89
N PHE A 67 -13.40 6.29 10.29
CA PHE A 67 -14.78 6.15 9.86
C PHE A 67 -15.32 4.77 10.22
N ASP A 68 -16.64 4.68 10.34
CA ASP A 68 -17.34 3.48 10.77
C ASP A 68 -17.16 2.29 9.81
N ASP A 69 -17.16 1.07 10.34
CA ASP A 69 -17.02 -0.16 9.56
C ASP A 69 -18.13 -0.32 8.51
N SER A 70 -19.30 0.30 8.69
CA SER A 70 -20.40 0.29 7.72
C SER A 70 -20.07 1.00 6.40
N PHE A 71 -19.06 1.87 6.36
CA PHE A 71 -18.63 2.53 5.13
C PHE A 71 -17.78 1.61 4.23
N TRP A 72 -17.42 0.41 4.68
CA TRP A 72 -16.59 -0.53 3.93
C TRP A 72 -16.80 -1.98 4.40
N ASN A 73 -15.87 -2.89 4.11
CA ASN A 73 -15.98 -4.30 4.51
C ASN A 73 -15.44 -4.59 5.93
N GLY A 74 -15.38 -3.58 6.81
CA GLY A 74 -14.76 -3.68 8.14
C GLY A 74 -15.46 -4.67 9.09
N PRO A 75 -14.88 -5.06 10.24
CA PRO A 75 -13.66 -4.51 10.85
C PRO A 75 -12.40 -4.92 10.10
N PRO A 76 -11.28 -4.21 10.32
CA PRO A 76 -10.06 -4.44 9.57
C PRO A 76 -9.33 -5.69 10.11
N LEU A 77 -9.75 -6.89 9.68
CA LEU A 77 -9.24 -8.16 10.19
C LEU A 77 -8.16 -8.78 9.29
N HIS A 78 -8.25 -8.53 7.98
CA HIS A 78 -7.41 -9.19 6.99
C HIS A 78 -6.62 -8.15 6.20
N GLY A 79 -5.40 -7.87 6.65
CA GLY A 79 -4.55 -6.88 6.01
C GLY A 79 -3.09 -7.27 5.94
N VAL A 80 -2.36 -6.45 5.18
CA VAL A 80 -0.92 -6.52 4.98
C VAL A 80 -0.38 -5.10 5.14
N VAL A 81 0.77 -4.98 5.80
CA VAL A 81 1.53 -3.73 5.85
C VAL A 81 2.74 -3.88 4.93
N LEU A 82 2.85 -2.99 3.94
CA LEU A 82 4.04 -2.84 3.12
C LEU A 82 4.88 -1.70 3.68
N ARG A 83 6.19 -1.91 3.79
CA ARG A 83 7.14 -0.87 4.19
C ARG A 83 8.03 -0.52 3.02
N GLY A 84 8.20 0.76 2.76
CA GLY A 84 8.94 1.21 1.60
C GLY A 84 9.24 2.69 1.60
N GLU A 85 9.66 3.16 0.44
CA GLU A 85 9.98 4.57 0.20
C GLU A 85 9.10 5.08 -0.95
N LEU A 86 8.40 6.19 -0.72
CA LEU A 86 7.65 6.91 -1.73
C LEU A 86 8.51 8.04 -2.30
N ALA A 87 8.49 8.26 -3.63
CA ALA A 87 9.32 9.27 -4.29
C ALA A 87 9.11 10.68 -3.72
N GLU A 88 7.89 10.97 -3.28
CA GLU A 88 7.55 12.21 -2.57
C GLU A 88 6.35 12.03 -1.65
N TRP A 89 6.31 12.78 -0.55
CA TRP A 89 5.10 12.90 0.25
C TRP A 89 4.14 13.95 -0.34
N SER A 90 3.32 13.52 -1.29
CA SER A 90 2.28 14.34 -1.90
C SER A 90 0.99 13.53 -2.08
N CYS A 91 -0.14 14.22 -2.25
CA CYS A 91 -1.41 13.56 -2.57
C CYS A 91 -1.33 12.82 -3.91
N ASP A 92 -0.58 13.35 -4.88
CA ASP A 92 -0.44 12.75 -6.21
C ASP A 92 0.34 11.43 -6.16
N ALA A 93 1.44 11.39 -5.41
CA ALA A 93 2.20 10.16 -5.20
C ALA A 93 1.41 9.10 -4.40
N VAL A 94 0.65 9.53 -3.40
CA VAL A 94 -0.24 8.64 -2.63
C VAL A 94 -1.39 8.11 -3.50
N GLY A 95 -2.01 8.97 -4.32
CA GLY A 95 -3.07 8.59 -5.25
C GLY A 95 -2.58 7.62 -6.32
N TRP A 96 -1.39 7.88 -6.88
CA TRP A 96 -0.72 6.98 -7.80
C TRP A 96 -0.45 5.60 -7.17
N LEU A 97 0.07 5.59 -5.93
CA LEU A 97 0.32 4.35 -5.20
C LEU A 97 -0.98 3.57 -4.97
N ALA A 98 -2.07 4.26 -4.62
CA ALA A 98 -3.37 3.66 -4.44
C ALA A 98 -3.88 2.99 -5.72
N GLU A 99 -3.74 3.65 -6.87
CA GLU A 99 -4.08 3.09 -8.19
C GLU A 99 -3.25 1.83 -8.47
N VAL A 100 -1.92 1.88 -8.29
CA VAL A 100 -1.05 0.71 -8.53
C VAL A 100 -1.41 -0.46 -7.64
N VAL A 101 -1.63 -0.22 -6.35
CA VAL A 101 -2.03 -1.28 -5.42
C VAL A 101 -3.37 -1.87 -5.84
N ALA A 102 -4.36 -1.04 -6.13
CA ALA A 102 -5.70 -1.48 -6.54
C ALA A 102 -5.68 -2.29 -7.84
N ASP A 103 -4.91 -1.86 -8.85
CA ASP A 103 -4.75 -2.61 -10.09
C ASP A 103 -4.01 -3.94 -9.86
N SER A 104 -2.93 -3.92 -9.07
CA SER A 104 -2.13 -5.11 -8.76
C SER A 104 -2.96 -6.19 -8.07
N VAL A 105 -3.68 -5.84 -7.01
CA VAL A 105 -4.53 -6.82 -6.28
C VAL A 105 -5.72 -7.28 -7.12
N ALA A 106 -6.28 -6.44 -7.98
CA ALA A 106 -7.35 -6.84 -8.90
C ALA A 106 -6.85 -7.84 -9.96
N GLN A 107 -5.62 -7.67 -10.46
CA GLN A 107 -4.97 -8.62 -11.36
C GLN A 107 -4.66 -9.96 -10.67
N LEU A 108 -4.38 -9.94 -9.37
CA LEU A 108 -4.23 -11.14 -8.53
C LEU A 108 -5.58 -11.76 -8.11
N GLY A 109 -6.70 -11.21 -8.58
CA GLY A 109 -8.04 -11.80 -8.40
C GLY A 109 -8.82 -11.29 -7.18
N VAL A 110 -8.31 -10.30 -6.44
CA VAL A 110 -9.04 -9.67 -5.34
C VAL A 110 -10.19 -8.84 -5.90
N ARG A 111 -11.40 -9.04 -5.38
CA ARG A 111 -12.63 -8.35 -5.81
C ARG A 111 -13.37 -7.62 -4.69
N SER A 112 -12.94 -7.79 -3.45
CA SER A 112 -13.52 -7.10 -2.30
C SER A 112 -13.11 -5.63 -2.26
N PRO A 113 -13.94 -4.73 -1.68
CA PRO A 113 -13.51 -3.38 -1.33
C PRO A 113 -12.27 -3.42 -0.42
N LEU A 114 -11.35 -2.48 -0.62
CA LEU A 114 -10.12 -2.36 0.16
C LEU A 114 -10.05 -1.04 0.89
N LEU A 115 -9.56 -1.09 2.13
CA LEU A 115 -9.08 0.05 2.87
C LEU A 115 -7.58 0.19 2.65
N LEU A 116 -7.15 1.33 2.12
CA LEU A 116 -5.75 1.70 1.98
C LEU A 116 -5.43 2.84 2.94
N THR A 117 -4.44 2.64 3.80
CA THR A 117 -3.87 3.70 4.65
C THR A 117 -2.40 3.86 4.33
N VAL A 118 -2.00 5.07 3.95
CA VAL A 118 -0.59 5.42 3.74
C VAL A 118 -0.18 6.39 4.83
N ALA A 119 0.84 6.03 5.60
CA ALA A 119 1.39 6.86 6.65
C ALA A 119 2.89 7.05 6.43
N ARG A 120 3.43 8.21 6.82
CA ARG A 120 4.88 8.37 6.92
C ARG A 120 5.41 7.47 8.02
N ALA A 121 6.44 6.69 7.72
CA ALA A 121 7.15 5.93 8.73
C ALA A 121 8.09 6.92 9.44
N PHE A 122 7.92 7.07 10.75
CA PHE A 122 8.92 7.75 11.56
C PHE A 122 10.09 6.79 11.73
N SER A 123 11.29 7.17 11.29
CA SER A 123 12.48 6.44 11.68
C SER A 123 12.58 6.52 13.20
N THR A 124 12.40 5.41 13.90
CA THR A 124 12.93 5.29 15.26
C THR A 124 14.45 5.48 15.14
N GLY A 125 14.92 6.65 15.53
CA GLY A 125 16.35 6.97 15.58
C GLY A 125 17.10 6.14 16.59
#